data_AF-A0A4Q9QWG8-F1
#
_entry.id   AF-A0A4Q9QWG8-F1
#
_cell.length_a   1.000
_cell.length_b   1.000
_cell.length_c   1.000
_cell.angle_alpha   90.00
_cell.angle_beta   90.00
_cell.angle_gamma   90.00
#
_symmetry.space_group_name_H-M   'P 1'
#
loop_
_entity.id
_entity.type
_entity.pdbx_description
1 polymer ?
#
loop_
_entity_poly.entity_id
_entity_poly.type
_entity_poly.pdbx_seq_one_letter_code
_entity_poly.pdbx_strand_id
1 'polypeptide(L)' 'MLDDQELLRYSRQILLRQVDIAGQLRLKQSRVLIVGLGG' A
#
# COMPACT_ATOMS: atom_id res chain seq x y z
N MET A 1 -4.46 4.08 -10.46
CA MET A 1 -4.88 2.67 -10.55
C MET A 1 -3.69 1.78 -10.18
N LEU A 2 -3.92 0.56 -9.71
CA LEU A 2 -2.85 -0.42 -9.50
C LEU A 2 -2.58 -1.14 -10.82
N ASP A 3 -1.31 -1.38 -11.16
CA ASP A 3 -0.95 -2.25 -12.26
C ASP A 3 -0.92 -3.73 -11.82
N ASP A 4 -0.80 -4.65 -12.79
CA ASP A 4 -0.82 -6.10 -12.52
C ASP A 4 0.32 -6.55 -11.60
N GLN A 5 1.49 -5.89 -11.69
CA GLN A 5 2.64 -6.20 -10.85
C GLN A 5 2.40 -5.77 -9.41
N GLU A 6 1.79 -4.61 -9.19
CA GLU A 6 1.39 -4.12 -7.88
C GLU A 6 0.28 -4.98 -7.27
N LEU A 7 -0.69 -5.42 -8.06
CA LEU A 7 -1.74 -6.34 -7.61
C LEU A 7 -1.14 -7.66 -7.12
N LEU A 8 -0.18 -8.23 -7.85
CA LEU A 8 0.53 -9.44 -7.41
C LEU A 8 1.34 -9.19 -6.13
N ARG A 9 2.11 -8.08 -6.08
CA ARG A 9 2.96 -7.70 -4.94
C ARG A 9 2.16 -7.48 -3.65
N TYR A 10 1.02 -6.80 -3.74
CA TYR A 10 0.20 -6.41 -2.59
C TYR A 10 -1.03 -7.31 -2.38
N SER A 11 -1.14 -8.41 -3.12
CA SER A 11 -2.26 -9.37 -3.06
C SER A 11 -2.67 -9.74 -1.64
N ARG A 12 -1.72 -10.11 -0.77
CA ARG A 12 -1.98 -10.46 0.62
C ARG A 12 -2.54 -9.30 1.45
N GLN A 13 -2.12 -8.07 1.19
CA GLN A 13 -2.63 -6.90 1.89
C GLN A 13 -4.04 -6.55 1.40
N ILE A 14 -4.27 -6.61 0.09
CA ILE A 14 -5.58 -6.34 -0.52
C ILE A 14 -6.64 -7.34 -0.05
N LEU A 15 -6.28 -8.60 0.21
CA LEU A 15 -7.22 -9.61 0.75
C LEU A 15 -7.73 -9.27 2.17
N LEU A 16 -7.04 -8.39 2.91
CA LEU A 16 -7.48 -7.95 4.21
C LEU A 16 -8.61 -6.93 4.04
N ARG A 17 -9.80 -7.23 4.59
CA ARG A 17 -11.00 -6.37 4.50
C ARG A 17 -10.76 -4.92 4.91
N GLN A 18 -9.87 -4.68 5.87
CA GLN A 18 -9.52 -3.35 6.38
C GLN A 18 -8.61 -2.54 5.46
N VAL A 19 -7.90 -3.19 4.53
CA VAL A 19 -7.07 -2.53 3.52
C VAL A 19 -7.84 -2.46 2.21
N ASP A 20 -8.18 -3.62 1.64
CA ASP A 20 -8.81 -3.74 0.32
C ASP A 20 -8.09 -2.92 -0.78
N ILE A 21 -8.64 -2.87 -1.99
CA ILE A 21 -8.10 -2.10 -3.11
C ILE A 21 -8.08 -0.60 -2.76
N ALA A 22 -9.14 -0.10 -2.12
CA ALA A 22 -9.27 1.33 -1.80
C ALA A 22 -8.20 1.79 -0.81
N GLY A 23 -7.92 1.02 0.24
CA GLY A 23 -6.86 1.35 1.20
C GLY A 23 -5.48 1.26 0.57
N GLN A 24 -5.22 0.26 -0.28
CA GLN A 24 -3.95 0.18 -1.00
C GLN A 24 -3.74 1.38 -1.93
N LEU A 25 -4.79 1.85 -2.61
CA LEU A 25 -4.72 3.04 -3.46
C LEU A 25 -4.44 4.30 -2.63
N ARG A 26 -5.05 4.43 -1.44
CA ARG A 26 -4.75 5.52 -0.49
C ARG A 26 -3.30 5.49 -0.04
N LEU A 27 -2.75 4.31 0.30
CA LEU A 27 -1.34 4.17 0.65
C LEU A 27 -0.41 4.58 -0.51
N LYS A 28 -0.71 4.15 -1.74
CA LYS A 28 0.04 4.54 -2.94
C LYS A 28 0.03 6.05 -3.20
N GLN A 29 -1.09 6.71 -2.94
CA GLN A 29 -1.25 8.16 -3.10
C GLN A 29 -0.68 8.97 -1.93
N SER A 30 -0.42 8.32 -0.79
CA SER A 30 0.07 8.99 0.40
C SER A 30 1.53 9.45 0.23
N ARG A 31 1.93 10.36 1.12
CA ARG A 31 3.32 10.81 1.29
C ARG A 31 3.63 10.72 2.78
N VAL A 32 4.75 10.12 3.12
CA VAL A 32 5.20 9.95 4.51
C VAL A 32 6.59 10.57 4.63
N LEU A 33 6.76 11.45 5.61
CA LEU A 33 8.07 11.97 6.02
C LEU A 33 8.58 11.14 7.18
N ILE A 34 9.81 10.62 7.06
CA ILE A 34 10.50 9.93 8.15
C ILE A 34 11.68 10.81 8.55
N VAL A 35 11.70 11.27 9.81
CA VAL A 35 12.78 12.10 10.36
C VAL A 35 13.60 11.27 11.32
N GLY A 36 14.86 11.03 10.96
CA GLY A 36 15.73 10.09 11.67
C GLY A 36 15.50 8.65 11.21
N LEU A 37 16.59 7.96 10.90
CA LEU A 37 16.59 6.55 10.47
C LEU A 37 17.47 5.74 11.44
N GLY A 38 17.14 5.84 12.73
CA GLY A 38 17.74 5.02 13.78
C GLY A 38 17.17 3.59 13.79
N GLY A 39 17.68 2.75 14.70
CA GLY A 39 17.25 1.35 14.88
C GLY A 39 16.14 1.18 15.91
#